data_AF-A0A2V5WT71-F1
#
_entry.id   AF-A0A2V5WT71-F1
#
_cell.length_a   1.000
_cell.length_b   1.000
_cell.length_c   1.000
_cell.angle_alpha   90.00
_cell.angle_beta   90.00
_cell.angle_gamma   90.00
#
_symmetry.space_group_name_H-M   'P 1'
#
loop_
_entity.id
_entity.type
_entity.pdbx_description
1 polymer ?
#
loop_
_entity_poly.entity_id
_entity_poly.type
_entity_poly.pdbx_seq_one_letter_code
_entity_poly.pdbx_strand_id
1 'polypeptide(L)'
;EQMSQTIFKSTPEQAAAAAAAALAEGMSPSDVGEAITLAANQLVLRDMGRTPRDEVPGKPLGSVHGDSIGVHATDSANAWRNMARVSNARNCFASLILGAYQVALDRTARGGDFLNWQPLPVARHLGEIKASDPDALLKEADEAIRGNLQAKASAVIHRYGELGHSPRPVLDLLLRYAVSEDGALHAEKFYRTVSEEFAATRAAFRWRHVVALARVTASEYGRPAAGIAEARALLKV
;
A
#
# COMPACT_ATOMS: atom_id res chain seq x y z
N GLU A 1 -6.17 5.68 -14.18
CA GLU A 1 -7.34 5.19 -13.42
C GLU A 1 -8.08 4.04 -14.11
N GLN A 2 -8.64 4.21 -15.31
CA GLN A 2 -9.50 3.19 -15.94
C GLN A 2 -8.85 1.81 -16.04
N MET A 3 -7.61 1.72 -16.53
CA MET A 3 -6.88 0.44 -16.61
C MET A 3 -6.71 -0.24 -15.25
N SER A 4 -6.40 0.52 -14.20
CA SER A 4 -6.27 -0.02 -12.84
C SER A 4 -7.60 -0.62 -12.37
N GLN A 5 -8.72 0.05 -12.64
CA GLN A 5 -10.05 -0.47 -12.32
C GLN A 5 -10.41 -1.70 -13.16
N THR A 6 -10.03 -1.76 -14.43
CA THR A 6 -10.18 -2.96 -15.26
C THR A 6 -9.45 -4.13 -14.63
N ILE A 7 -8.14 -3.98 -14.35
CA ILE A 7 -7.32 -5.03 -13.71
C ILE A 7 -7.94 -5.48 -12.39
N PHE A 8 -8.32 -4.53 -11.52
CA PHE A 8 -8.86 -4.83 -10.20
C PHE A 8 -10.19 -5.61 -10.26
N LYS A 9 -11.07 -5.29 -11.21
CA LYS A 9 -12.42 -5.88 -11.31
C LYS A 9 -12.48 -7.19 -12.10
N SER A 10 -11.46 -7.48 -12.89
CA SER A 10 -11.39 -8.65 -13.76
C SER A 10 -11.08 -9.96 -13.02
N THR A 11 -11.25 -11.08 -13.71
CA THR A 11 -10.59 -12.34 -13.35
C THR A 11 -9.09 -12.28 -13.69
N PRO A 12 -8.24 -13.17 -13.14
CA PRO A 12 -6.81 -13.18 -13.44
C PRO A 12 -6.49 -13.23 -14.94
N GLU A 13 -7.16 -14.11 -15.69
CA GLU A 13 -6.95 -14.27 -17.14
C GLU A 13 -7.39 -13.01 -17.90
N GLN A 14 -8.51 -12.41 -17.51
CA GLN A 14 -9.00 -11.18 -18.10
C GLN A 14 -8.08 -9.98 -17.82
N ALA A 15 -7.52 -9.89 -16.60
CA ALA A 15 -6.56 -8.85 -16.24
C ALA A 15 -5.26 -8.98 -17.04
N ALA A 16 -4.76 -10.20 -17.21
CA ALA A 16 -3.61 -10.49 -18.06
C ALA A 16 -3.87 -10.10 -19.53
N ALA A 17 -5.04 -10.49 -20.06
CA ALA A 17 -5.44 -10.15 -21.43
C ALA A 17 -5.60 -8.63 -21.63
N ALA A 18 -6.16 -7.92 -20.65
CA ALA A 18 -6.31 -6.46 -20.70
C ALA A 18 -4.95 -5.74 -20.71
N ALA A 19 -3.99 -6.19 -19.89
CA ALA A 19 -2.64 -5.65 -19.92
C ALA A 19 -1.94 -5.93 -21.26
N ALA A 20 -2.08 -7.15 -21.79
CA ALA A 20 -1.52 -7.52 -23.09
C ALA A 20 -2.11 -6.68 -24.23
N ALA A 21 -3.43 -6.50 -24.25
CA ALA A 21 -4.14 -5.69 -25.25
C ALA A 21 -3.66 -4.24 -25.21
N ALA A 22 -3.59 -3.63 -24.02
CA ALA A 22 -3.13 -2.25 -23.91
C ALA A 22 -1.69 -2.05 -24.38
N LEU A 23 -0.79 -2.98 -24.07
CA LEU A 23 0.58 -2.94 -24.59
C LEU A 23 0.61 -3.08 -26.12
N ALA A 24 -0.22 -3.95 -26.70
CA ALA A 24 -0.34 -4.12 -28.15
C ALA A 24 -0.94 -2.88 -28.85
N GLU A 25 -1.85 -2.18 -28.18
CA GLU A 25 -2.47 -0.93 -28.63
C GLU A 25 -1.56 0.30 -28.45
N GLY A 26 -0.35 0.12 -27.91
CA GLY A 26 0.66 1.17 -27.79
C GLY A 26 0.64 1.95 -26.47
N MET A 27 -0.09 1.49 -25.45
CA MET A 27 0.02 2.04 -24.10
C MET A 27 1.44 1.84 -23.57
N SER A 28 2.01 2.88 -22.94
CA SER A 28 3.38 2.78 -22.43
C SER A 28 3.49 1.70 -21.35
N PRO A 29 4.57 0.90 -21.31
CA PRO A 29 4.80 -0.06 -20.23
C PRO A 29 4.79 0.57 -18.84
N SER A 30 5.23 1.82 -18.71
CA SER A 30 5.17 2.59 -17.46
C SER A 30 3.74 2.87 -17.00
N ASP A 31 2.82 3.17 -17.91
CA ASP A 31 1.42 3.43 -17.58
C ASP A 31 0.69 2.15 -17.17
N VAL A 32 0.98 1.03 -17.85
CA VAL A 32 0.45 -0.29 -17.48
C VAL A 32 0.99 -0.70 -16.10
N GLY A 33 2.29 -0.52 -15.86
CA GLY A 33 2.91 -0.76 -14.56
C GLY A 33 2.25 0.06 -13.43
N GLU A 34 2.05 1.36 -13.64
CA GLU A 34 1.34 2.20 -12.66
C GLU A 34 -0.10 1.71 -12.43
N ALA A 35 -0.80 1.30 -13.48
CA ALA A 35 -2.16 0.78 -13.33
C ALA A 35 -2.20 -0.50 -12.46
N ILE A 36 -1.22 -1.39 -12.62
CA ILE A 36 -1.08 -2.60 -11.80
C ILE A 36 -0.81 -2.24 -10.33
N THR A 37 0.12 -1.32 -10.05
CA THR A 37 0.44 -0.95 -8.65
C THR A 37 -0.70 -0.20 -7.97
N LEU A 38 -1.46 0.61 -8.72
CA LEU A 38 -2.71 1.22 -8.22
C LEU A 38 -3.81 0.20 -7.97
N ALA A 39 -3.90 -0.85 -8.80
CA ALA A 39 -4.86 -1.95 -8.58
C ALA A 39 -4.48 -2.76 -7.33
N ALA A 40 -3.20 -3.04 -7.13
CA ALA A 40 -2.69 -3.71 -5.92
C ALA A 40 -2.93 -2.87 -4.66
N ASN A 41 -2.71 -1.55 -4.75
CA ASN A 41 -2.98 -0.62 -3.66
C ASN A 41 -4.45 -0.64 -3.19
N GLN A 42 -5.42 -0.92 -4.10
CA GLN A 42 -6.82 -1.10 -3.70
C GLN A 42 -7.00 -2.27 -2.73
N LEU A 43 -6.18 -3.31 -2.80
CA LEU A 43 -6.24 -4.42 -1.85
C LEU A 43 -5.89 -3.93 -0.45
N VAL A 44 -4.84 -3.13 -0.27
CA VAL A 44 -4.53 -2.53 1.05
C VAL A 44 -5.64 -1.60 1.51
N LEU A 45 -6.19 -0.76 0.63
CA LEU A 45 -7.18 0.25 1.03
C LEU A 45 -8.56 -0.35 1.33
N ARG A 46 -8.90 -1.51 0.76
CA ARG A 46 -10.22 -2.14 0.91
C ARG A 46 -10.24 -3.34 1.84
N ASP A 47 -9.07 -3.88 2.20
CA ASP A 47 -8.98 -5.04 3.09
C ASP A 47 -9.80 -4.79 4.36
N MET A 48 -10.63 -5.74 4.79
CA MET A 48 -11.31 -5.64 6.11
C MET A 48 -10.41 -6.18 7.24
N GLY A 49 -9.22 -6.66 6.89
CA GLY A 49 -8.24 -7.22 7.81
C GLY A 49 -8.55 -8.67 8.18
N ARG A 50 -7.66 -9.23 9.00
CA ARG A 50 -7.75 -10.62 9.48
C ARG A 50 -9.10 -10.92 10.12
N THR A 51 -9.69 -12.06 9.77
CA THR A 51 -10.91 -12.57 10.41
C THR A 51 -10.56 -13.27 11.72
N PRO A 52 -11.55 -13.67 12.56
CA PRO A 52 -11.26 -14.44 13.78
C PRO A 52 -10.52 -15.76 13.52
N ARG A 53 -10.59 -16.31 12.29
CA ARG A 53 -9.88 -17.55 11.92
C ARG A 53 -8.42 -17.31 11.57
N ASP A 54 -8.06 -16.09 11.21
CA ASP A 54 -6.72 -15.71 10.74
C ASP A 54 -5.90 -15.02 11.85
N GLU A 55 -6.49 -14.85 13.04
CA GLU A 55 -5.84 -14.22 14.18
C GLU A 55 -4.71 -15.11 14.73
N VAL A 56 -3.53 -14.52 14.85
CA VAL A 56 -2.35 -15.15 15.46
C VAL A 56 -1.64 -14.14 16.38
N PRO A 57 -0.75 -14.59 17.29
CA PRO A 57 0.00 -13.68 18.15
C PRO A 57 0.70 -12.59 17.35
N GLY A 58 0.52 -11.34 17.78
CA GLY A 58 1.09 -10.20 17.07
C GLY A 58 0.43 -9.90 15.72
N LYS A 59 -0.78 -10.42 15.43
CA LYS A 59 -1.63 -10.12 14.25
C LYS A 59 -3.14 -10.37 14.58
N PRO A 60 -3.82 -9.47 15.34
CA PRO A 60 -5.18 -9.68 15.82
C PRO A 60 -6.21 -9.43 14.72
N LEU A 61 -7.48 -9.67 15.08
CA LEU A 61 -8.65 -9.33 14.29
C LEU A 61 -8.57 -7.90 13.68
N GLY A 62 -8.91 -7.78 12.40
CA GLY A 62 -8.97 -6.50 11.67
C GLY A 62 -7.60 -5.90 11.30
N SER A 63 -6.49 -6.59 11.58
CA SER A 63 -5.17 -6.14 11.19
C SER A 63 -4.87 -6.36 9.70
N VAL A 64 -4.07 -5.46 9.10
CA VAL A 64 -3.68 -5.46 7.67
C VAL A 64 -2.16 -5.33 7.44
N HIS A 65 -1.35 -5.45 8.49
CA HIS A 65 0.12 -5.49 8.39
C HIS A 65 0.65 -6.92 8.25
N GLY A 66 1.98 -7.06 8.16
CA GLY A 66 2.67 -8.33 8.01
C GLY A 66 2.35 -9.02 6.69
N ASP A 67 1.91 -10.28 6.78
CA ASP A 67 1.61 -11.14 5.64
C ASP A 67 0.22 -10.93 5.01
N SER A 68 -0.35 -9.73 5.17
CA SER A 68 -1.66 -9.41 4.61
C SER A 68 -1.66 -9.46 3.08
N ILE A 69 -2.83 -9.72 2.52
CA ILE A 69 -3.02 -9.82 1.06
C ILE A 69 -2.59 -8.52 0.39
N GLY A 70 -3.06 -7.38 0.92
CA GLY A 70 -2.76 -6.07 0.36
C GLY A 70 -1.27 -5.71 0.34
N VAL A 71 -0.55 -5.93 1.45
CA VAL A 71 0.88 -5.61 1.56
C VAL A 71 1.66 -6.42 0.52
N HIS A 72 1.47 -7.74 0.50
CA HIS A 72 2.18 -8.61 -0.43
C HIS A 72 1.82 -8.36 -1.90
N ALA A 73 0.55 -8.11 -2.20
CA ALA A 73 0.14 -7.80 -3.56
C ALA A 73 0.80 -6.50 -4.07
N THR A 74 0.93 -5.50 -3.19
CA THR A 74 1.58 -4.22 -3.54
C THR A 74 3.10 -4.39 -3.72
N ASP A 75 3.76 -5.13 -2.85
CA ASP A 75 5.20 -5.44 -2.99
C ASP A 75 5.47 -6.24 -4.28
N SER A 76 4.64 -7.23 -4.56
CA SER A 76 4.71 -8.04 -5.80
C SER A 76 4.53 -7.17 -7.03
N ALA A 77 3.52 -6.29 -7.03
CA ALA A 77 3.26 -5.37 -8.13
C ALA A 77 4.43 -4.40 -8.38
N ASN A 78 5.03 -3.84 -7.32
CA ASN A 78 6.23 -3.01 -7.42
C ASN A 78 7.42 -3.81 -7.99
N ALA A 79 7.62 -5.06 -7.54
CA ALA A 79 8.67 -5.93 -8.08
C ALA A 79 8.48 -6.20 -9.58
N TRP A 80 7.25 -6.53 -10.02
CA TRP A 80 6.93 -6.72 -11.44
C TRP A 80 7.20 -5.47 -12.27
N ARG A 81 6.78 -4.29 -11.78
CA ARG A 81 7.02 -3.00 -12.44
C ARG A 81 8.51 -2.70 -12.58
N ASN A 82 9.29 -2.93 -11.51
CA ASN A 82 10.73 -2.69 -11.53
C ASN A 82 11.47 -3.68 -12.46
N MET A 83 11.10 -4.96 -12.45
CA MET A 83 11.63 -5.94 -13.42
C MET A 83 11.31 -5.52 -14.86
N ALA A 84 10.08 -5.07 -15.12
CA ALA A 84 9.68 -4.62 -16.45
C ALA A 84 10.49 -3.41 -16.94
N ARG A 85 10.90 -2.53 -16.02
CA ARG A 85 11.66 -1.29 -16.32
C ARG A 85 13.10 -1.55 -16.75
N VAL A 86 13.74 -2.59 -16.21
CA VAL A 86 15.18 -2.86 -16.43
C VAL A 86 15.46 -4.05 -17.35
N SER A 87 14.42 -4.75 -17.81
CA SER A 87 14.57 -5.91 -18.67
C SER A 87 14.47 -5.59 -20.17
N ASN A 88 14.68 -6.60 -21.00
CA ASN A 88 14.44 -6.50 -22.44
C ASN A 88 12.93 -6.45 -22.77
N ALA A 89 12.58 -6.13 -24.01
CA ALA A 89 11.19 -5.97 -24.44
C ALA A 89 10.31 -7.20 -24.14
N ARG A 90 10.79 -8.42 -24.42
CA ARG A 90 10.03 -9.65 -24.16
C ARG A 90 9.69 -9.79 -22.68
N ASN A 91 10.67 -9.60 -21.82
CA ASN A 91 10.51 -9.74 -20.37
C ASN A 91 9.71 -8.58 -19.78
N CYS A 92 9.84 -7.37 -20.33
CA CYS A 92 9.01 -6.23 -19.96
C CYS A 92 7.51 -6.55 -20.11
N PHE A 93 7.12 -7.07 -21.27
CA PHE A 93 5.74 -7.45 -21.55
C PHE A 93 5.29 -8.61 -20.65
N ALA A 94 6.13 -9.66 -20.53
CA ALA A 94 5.83 -10.80 -19.67
C ALA A 94 5.61 -10.38 -18.21
N SER A 95 6.48 -9.54 -17.65
CA SER A 95 6.37 -9.03 -16.28
C SER A 95 5.08 -8.26 -16.05
N LEU A 96 4.65 -7.41 -16.99
CA LEU A 96 3.43 -6.62 -16.83
C LEU A 96 2.16 -7.47 -16.99
N ILE A 97 2.14 -8.41 -17.94
CA ILE A 97 1.02 -9.34 -18.11
C ILE A 97 0.86 -10.22 -16.87
N LEU A 98 1.96 -10.78 -16.36
CA LEU A 98 1.96 -11.58 -15.13
C LEU A 98 1.64 -10.74 -13.89
N GLY A 99 2.12 -9.49 -13.81
CA GLY A 99 1.77 -8.57 -12.73
C GLY A 99 0.27 -8.27 -12.67
N ALA A 100 -0.37 -8.03 -13.82
CA ALA A 100 -1.82 -7.84 -13.89
C ALA A 100 -2.58 -9.10 -13.49
N TYR A 101 -2.15 -10.28 -13.96
CA TYR A 101 -2.70 -11.57 -13.55
C TYR A 101 -2.63 -11.74 -12.02
N GLN A 102 -1.44 -11.54 -11.44
CA GLN A 102 -1.18 -11.80 -10.03
C GLN A 102 -2.00 -10.90 -9.11
N VAL A 103 -2.14 -9.61 -9.42
CA VAL A 103 -2.97 -8.69 -8.62
C VAL A 103 -4.44 -9.14 -8.60
N ALA A 104 -4.98 -9.54 -9.75
CA ALA A 104 -6.33 -10.07 -9.82
C ALA A 104 -6.47 -11.42 -9.10
N LEU A 105 -5.43 -12.27 -9.16
CA LEU A 105 -5.39 -13.55 -8.44
C LEU A 105 -5.38 -13.33 -6.93
N ASP A 106 -4.55 -12.41 -6.43
CA ASP A 106 -4.47 -12.07 -5.00
C ASP A 106 -5.83 -11.59 -4.47
N ARG A 107 -6.57 -10.83 -5.29
CA ARG A 107 -7.95 -10.43 -4.97
C ARG A 107 -8.92 -11.62 -4.88
N THR A 108 -8.83 -12.60 -5.78
CA THR A 108 -9.83 -13.69 -5.87
C THR A 108 -9.51 -14.91 -5.02
N ALA A 109 -8.24 -15.30 -4.95
CA ALA A 109 -7.84 -16.62 -4.48
C ALA A 109 -7.46 -16.63 -3.00
N ARG A 110 -7.19 -15.46 -2.40
CA ARG A 110 -6.76 -15.35 -1.00
C ARG A 110 -7.89 -14.94 -0.04
N GLY A 111 -9.12 -14.86 -0.55
CA GLY A 111 -10.32 -14.49 0.22
C GLY A 111 -10.58 -12.98 0.26
N GLY A 112 -11.73 -12.60 0.81
CA GLY A 112 -12.15 -11.20 0.96
C GLY A 112 -13.07 -10.70 -0.17
N ASP A 113 -14.00 -9.83 0.21
CA ASP A 113 -15.03 -9.29 -0.70
C ASP A 113 -14.64 -7.90 -1.21
N PHE A 114 -13.40 -7.80 -1.72
CA PHE A 114 -12.75 -6.55 -2.09
C PHE A 114 -13.54 -5.70 -3.09
N LEU A 115 -14.39 -6.29 -3.93
CA LEU A 115 -15.20 -5.55 -4.90
C LEU A 115 -16.35 -4.79 -4.23
N ASN A 116 -16.88 -5.31 -3.11
CA ASN A 116 -17.98 -4.71 -2.36
C ASN A 116 -17.51 -3.88 -1.18
N TRP A 117 -16.25 -4.02 -0.75
CA TRP A 117 -15.66 -3.19 0.29
C TRP A 117 -15.21 -1.83 -0.22
N GLN A 118 -15.44 -0.79 0.58
CA GLN A 118 -15.04 0.58 0.23
C GLN A 118 -13.57 0.83 0.53
N PRO A 119 -12.83 1.55 -0.33
CA PRO A 119 -11.46 1.90 -0.06
C PRO A 119 -11.39 2.98 1.02
N LEU A 120 -10.42 2.87 1.92
CA LEU A 120 -10.07 3.94 2.83
C LEU A 120 -9.33 5.08 2.11
N PRO A 121 -9.46 6.32 2.61
CA PRO A 121 -10.44 6.74 3.60
C PRO A 121 -11.85 6.88 3.00
N VAL A 122 -12.88 6.58 3.78
CA VAL A 122 -14.29 6.87 3.40
C VAL A 122 -14.70 8.26 3.86
N ALA A 123 -15.76 8.81 3.26
CA ALA A 123 -16.21 10.19 3.49
C ALA A 123 -16.40 10.57 4.97
N ARG A 124 -16.91 9.65 5.80
CA ARG A 124 -17.05 9.90 7.25
C ARG A 124 -15.72 10.19 7.95
N HIS A 125 -14.65 9.45 7.61
CA HIS A 125 -13.34 9.63 8.23
C HIS A 125 -12.72 10.95 7.81
N LEU A 126 -12.92 11.35 6.55
CA LEU A 126 -12.48 12.65 6.05
C LEU A 126 -13.23 13.81 6.73
N GLY A 127 -14.54 13.63 6.97
CA GLY A 127 -15.37 14.62 7.65
C GLY A 127 -14.96 14.90 9.10
N GLU A 128 -14.25 13.98 9.75
CA GLU A 128 -13.72 14.13 11.10
C GLU A 128 -12.44 14.97 11.16
N ILE A 129 -11.67 15.05 10.06
CA ILE A 129 -10.40 15.78 10.04
C ILE A 129 -10.65 17.28 9.90
N LYS A 130 -10.28 18.04 10.93
CA LYS A 130 -10.44 19.51 10.95
C LYS A 130 -9.15 20.28 10.73
N ALA A 131 -8.01 19.65 11.02
CA ALA A 131 -6.71 20.26 10.81
C ALA A 131 -6.43 20.49 9.32
N SER A 132 -5.70 21.57 9.04
CA SER A 132 -5.21 21.92 7.70
C SER A 132 -3.72 22.27 7.71
N ASP A 133 -3.19 22.72 8.84
CA ASP A 133 -1.78 22.96 9.04
C ASP A 133 -0.97 21.64 9.03
N PRO A 134 0.20 21.59 8.36
CA PRO A 134 0.98 20.36 8.22
C PRO A 134 1.44 19.78 9.56
N ASP A 135 1.84 20.59 10.54
CA ASP A 135 2.36 20.09 11.82
C ASP A 135 1.23 19.51 12.67
N ALA A 136 0.06 20.16 12.66
CA ALA A 136 -1.14 19.63 13.31
C ALA A 136 -1.58 18.29 12.71
N LEU A 137 -1.56 18.15 11.39
CA LEU A 137 -1.88 16.90 10.70
C LEU A 137 -0.85 15.80 10.99
N LEU A 138 0.45 16.12 11.05
CA LEU A 138 1.48 15.14 11.42
C LEU A 138 1.29 14.63 12.85
N LYS A 139 0.96 15.52 13.78
CA LYS A 139 0.65 15.15 15.16
C LYS A 139 -0.60 14.25 15.23
N GLU A 140 -1.66 14.61 14.51
CA GLU A 140 -2.88 13.81 14.48
C GLU A 140 -2.65 12.42 13.83
N ALA A 141 -1.78 12.34 12.82
CA ALA A 141 -1.37 11.07 12.21
C ALA A 141 -0.58 10.19 13.20
N ASP A 142 0.39 10.78 13.94
CA ASP A 142 1.15 10.08 14.97
C ASP A 142 0.24 9.52 16.07
N GLU A 143 -0.70 10.33 16.55
CA GLU A 143 -1.70 9.92 17.54
C GLU A 143 -2.60 8.79 17.01
N ALA A 144 -3.07 8.89 15.76
CA ALA A 144 -3.88 7.86 15.14
C ALA A 144 -3.11 6.53 14.97
N ILE A 145 -1.83 6.58 14.60
CA ILE A 145 -0.96 5.41 14.49
C ILE A 145 -0.81 4.75 15.86
N ARG A 146 -0.45 5.53 16.89
CA ARG A 146 -0.26 5.02 18.25
C ARG A 146 -1.54 4.44 18.87
N GLY A 147 -2.70 4.92 18.44
CA GLY A 147 -4.01 4.40 18.83
C GLY A 147 -4.52 3.22 18.00
N ASN A 148 -3.71 2.68 17.08
CA ASN A 148 -4.12 1.67 16.09
C ASN A 148 -5.35 2.07 15.23
N LEU A 149 -5.59 3.37 15.04
CA LEU A 149 -6.75 3.92 14.33
C LEU A 149 -6.50 3.98 12.82
N GLN A 150 -6.43 2.80 12.17
CA GLN A 150 -6.09 2.64 10.74
C GLN A 150 -6.84 3.59 9.79
N ALA A 151 -8.17 3.68 9.98
CA ALA A 151 -9.05 4.53 9.18
C ALA A 151 -8.74 6.03 9.35
N LYS A 152 -8.48 6.46 10.58
CA LYS A 152 -8.15 7.85 10.90
C LYS A 152 -6.76 8.20 10.36
N ALA A 153 -5.76 7.34 10.57
CA ALA A 153 -4.41 7.53 10.02
C ALA A 153 -4.45 7.69 8.49
N SER A 154 -5.22 6.84 7.80
CA SER A 154 -5.45 6.95 6.34
C SER A 154 -6.08 8.30 5.95
N ALA A 155 -7.10 8.74 6.68
CA ALA A 155 -7.81 9.98 6.39
C ALA A 155 -6.96 11.23 6.62
N VAL A 156 -6.18 11.27 7.69
CA VAL A 156 -5.27 12.38 8.01
C VAL A 156 -4.20 12.51 6.92
N ILE A 157 -3.56 11.41 6.51
CA ILE A 157 -2.55 11.42 5.45
C ILE A 157 -3.14 11.75 4.09
N HIS A 158 -4.36 11.29 3.80
CA HIS A 158 -5.08 11.70 2.59
C HIS A 158 -5.29 13.22 2.57
N ARG A 159 -5.79 13.79 3.67
CA ARG A 159 -5.99 15.24 3.82
C ARG A 159 -4.68 16.02 3.67
N TYR A 160 -3.60 15.53 4.27
CA TYR A 160 -2.27 16.12 4.15
C TYR A 160 -1.83 16.20 2.68
N GLY A 161 -2.03 15.12 1.92
CA GLY A 161 -1.69 15.06 0.51
C GLY A 161 -2.58 15.93 -0.38
N GLU A 162 -3.89 16.00 -0.12
CA GLU A 162 -4.83 16.87 -0.84
C GLU A 162 -4.51 18.35 -0.69
N LEU A 163 -3.99 18.76 0.47
CA LEU A 163 -3.57 20.13 0.74
C LEU A 163 -2.22 20.49 0.08
N GLY A 164 -1.56 19.54 -0.59
CA GLY A 164 -0.33 19.79 -1.34
C GLY A 164 0.91 19.96 -0.46
N HIS A 165 0.86 19.52 0.79
CA HIS A 165 1.98 19.63 1.72
C HIS A 165 3.19 18.77 1.30
N SER A 166 4.38 19.10 1.79
CA SER A 166 5.62 18.39 1.46
C SER A 166 5.57 16.92 1.91
N PRO A 167 5.92 15.94 1.07
CA PRO A 167 5.82 14.53 1.45
C PRO A 167 6.88 14.07 2.45
N ARG A 168 8.03 14.75 2.53
CA ARG A 168 9.18 14.29 3.34
C ARG A 168 8.84 14.14 4.84
N PRO A 169 8.20 15.10 5.52
CA PRO A 169 7.80 14.96 6.92
C PRO A 169 6.88 13.75 7.20
N VAL A 170 5.93 13.45 6.31
CA VAL A 170 5.07 12.26 6.45
C VAL A 170 5.88 10.98 6.27
N LEU A 171 6.76 10.93 5.28
CA LEU A 171 7.63 9.77 5.08
C LEU A 171 8.62 9.57 6.24
N ASP A 172 9.16 10.66 6.82
CA ASP A 172 9.97 10.59 8.04
C ASP A 172 9.18 10.02 9.22
N LEU A 173 7.95 10.50 9.43
CA LEU A 173 7.06 10.00 10.46
C LEU A 173 6.82 8.48 10.32
N LEU A 174 6.44 8.04 9.12
CA LEU A 174 6.10 6.63 8.84
C LEU A 174 7.35 5.72 8.88
N LEU A 175 8.52 6.23 8.47
CA LEU A 175 9.79 5.49 8.55
C LEU A 175 10.12 5.07 9.99
N ARG A 176 9.86 5.95 10.97
CA ARG A 176 10.13 5.64 12.40
C ARG A 176 9.43 4.36 12.84
N TYR A 177 8.19 4.18 12.41
CA TYR A 177 7.40 2.99 12.72
C TYR A 177 7.80 1.81 11.87
N ALA A 178 8.10 2.03 10.58
CA ALA A 178 8.51 0.96 9.68
C ALA A 178 9.76 0.19 10.16
N VAL A 179 10.66 0.86 10.92
CA VAL A 179 11.86 0.24 11.49
C VAL A 179 11.71 -0.17 12.96
N SER A 180 10.61 0.21 13.63
CA SER A 180 10.40 -0.09 15.06
C SER A 180 9.29 -1.10 15.32
N GLU A 181 8.34 -1.24 14.41
CA GLU A 181 7.15 -2.10 14.52
C GLU A 181 7.18 -3.24 13.49
N ASP A 182 6.36 -4.26 13.73
CA ASP A 182 6.15 -5.48 12.92
C ASP A 182 7.45 -6.09 12.35
N GLY A 183 8.07 -6.92 13.19
CA GLY A 183 9.29 -7.66 12.84
C GLY A 183 9.15 -8.57 11.61
N ALA A 184 10.28 -9.09 11.14
CA ALA A 184 10.44 -9.86 9.90
C ALA A 184 10.41 -9.02 8.59
N LEU A 185 10.84 -7.76 8.67
CA LEU A 185 11.09 -6.87 7.52
C LEU A 185 9.85 -6.51 6.68
N HIS A 186 8.63 -6.88 7.11
CA HIS A 186 7.40 -6.54 6.37
C HIS A 186 7.18 -5.04 6.29
N ALA A 187 7.28 -4.34 7.42
CA ALA A 187 7.06 -2.90 7.51
C ALA A 187 8.13 -2.12 6.73
N GLU A 188 9.41 -2.46 6.89
CA GLU A 188 10.51 -1.85 6.14
C GLU A 188 10.37 -2.03 4.63
N LYS A 189 10.11 -3.27 4.18
CA LYS A 189 9.86 -3.58 2.77
C LYS A 189 8.71 -2.75 2.22
N PHE A 190 7.57 -2.73 2.92
CA PHE A 190 6.40 -2.01 2.45
C PHE A 190 6.62 -0.49 2.43
N TYR A 191 7.36 0.06 3.40
CA TYR A 191 7.80 1.46 3.37
C TYR A 191 8.64 1.76 2.12
N ARG A 192 9.57 0.86 1.75
CA ARG A 192 10.39 1.03 0.54
C ARG A 192 9.55 0.94 -0.73
N THR A 193 8.67 -0.06 -0.83
CA THR A 193 7.68 -0.19 -1.89
C THR A 193 6.89 1.09 -2.09
N VAL A 194 6.31 1.64 -1.02
CA VAL A 194 5.50 2.88 -1.08
C VAL A 194 6.34 4.09 -1.44
N SER A 195 7.58 4.19 -0.94
CA SER A 195 8.48 5.29 -1.29
C SER A 195 8.83 5.30 -2.79
N GLU A 196 9.09 4.12 -3.36
CA GLU A 196 9.35 3.97 -4.79
C GLU A 196 8.11 4.28 -5.63
N GLU A 197 6.97 3.70 -5.27
CA GLU A 197 5.71 3.95 -5.98
C GLU A 197 5.29 5.42 -5.90
N PHE A 198 5.49 6.09 -4.76
CA PHE A 198 5.20 7.51 -4.65
C PHE A 198 6.05 8.35 -5.63
N ALA A 199 7.32 7.99 -5.81
CA ALA A 199 8.22 8.68 -6.72
C ALA A 199 7.92 8.39 -8.20
N ALA A 200 7.46 7.17 -8.51
CA ALA A 200 7.24 6.70 -9.88
C ALA A 200 5.80 6.91 -10.40
N THR A 201 4.83 7.14 -9.51
CA THR A 201 3.41 7.31 -9.85
C THR A 201 3.07 8.79 -10.08
N ARG A 202 2.18 9.05 -11.04
CA ARG A 202 1.67 10.39 -11.36
C ARG A 202 1.13 11.11 -10.12
N ALA A 203 1.31 12.43 -10.09
CA ALA A 203 0.95 13.28 -8.95
C ALA A 203 -0.51 13.12 -8.48
N ALA A 204 -1.44 12.87 -9.42
CA ALA A 204 -2.85 12.67 -9.14
C ALA A 204 -3.15 11.39 -8.32
N PHE A 205 -2.25 10.39 -8.33
CA PHE A 205 -2.51 9.09 -7.72
C PHE A 205 -1.49 8.71 -6.64
N ARG A 206 -0.28 9.28 -6.65
CA ARG A 206 0.84 8.86 -5.80
C ARG A 206 0.55 8.85 -4.30
N TRP A 207 -0.31 9.77 -3.83
CA TRP A 207 -0.69 9.83 -2.41
C TRP A 207 -1.45 8.59 -1.93
N ARG A 208 -2.11 7.83 -2.81
CA ARG A 208 -2.79 6.58 -2.45
C ARG A 208 -1.84 5.54 -1.85
N HIS A 209 -0.57 5.53 -2.28
CA HIS A 209 0.44 4.64 -1.71
C HIS A 209 0.77 5.04 -0.26
N VAL A 210 0.90 6.33 0.03
CA VAL A 210 1.23 6.83 1.38
C VAL A 210 0.04 6.69 2.32
N VAL A 211 -1.19 6.87 1.82
CA VAL A 211 -2.42 6.56 2.56
C VAL A 211 -2.47 5.08 2.98
N ALA A 212 -2.13 4.17 2.06
CA ALA A 212 -2.05 2.75 2.36
C ALA A 212 -0.92 2.43 3.37
N LEU A 213 0.23 3.08 3.27
CA LEU A 213 1.30 2.97 4.27
C LEU A 213 0.83 3.39 5.65
N ALA A 214 0.19 4.55 5.78
CA ALA A 214 -0.34 5.02 7.05
C ALA A 214 -1.35 4.04 7.67
N ARG A 215 -2.17 3.41 6.83
CA ARG A 215 -3.09 2.34 7.25
C ARG A 215 -2.34 1.16 7.86
N VAL A 216 -1.32 0.65 7.15
CA VAL A 216 -0.51 -0.50 7.58
C VAL A 216 0.27 -0.16 8.83
N THR A 217 0.92 1.01 8.87
CA THR A 217 1.67 1.53 10.02
C THR A 217 0.80 1.65 11.29
N ALA A 218 -0.43 2.14 11.17
CA ALA A 218 -1.35 2.14 12.30
C ALA A 218 -1.78 0.71 12.71
N SER A 219 -1.84 -0.23 11.76
CA SER A 219 -2.20 -1.61 12.06
C SER A 219 -1.11 -2.35 12.86
N GLU A 220 0.16 -2.08 12.56
CA GLU A 220 1.32 -2.73 13.20
C GLU A 220 1.74 -2.13 14.54
N TYR A 221 1.38 -0.88 14.83
CA TYR A 221 1.83 -0.24 16.06
C TYR A 221 1.55 -1.07 17.33
N GLY A 222 2.53 -1.12 18.24
CA GLY A 222 2.48 -1.90 19.47
C GLY A 222 3.03 -3.33 19.30
N ARG A 223 3.73 -3.60 18.19
CA ARG A 223 4.33 -4.90 17.87
C ARG A 223 5.81 -4.68 17.57
N PRO A 224 6.67 -4.59 18.60
CA PRO A 224 8.07 -4.24 18.38
C PRO A 224 8.76 -5.17 17.39
N ALA A 225 9.52 -4.61 16.46
CA ALA A 225 10.36 -5.37 15.55
C ALA A 225 11.42 -6.14 16.35
N ALA A 226 11.54 -7.45 16.09
CA ALA A 226 12.57 -8.26 16.73
C ALA A 226 13.97 -7.72 16.38
N GLY A 227 14.82 -7.59 17.39
CA GLY A 227 16.19 -7.11 17.21
C GLY A 227 16.38 -5.59 17.28
N ILE A 228 15.33 -4.76 17.26
CA ILE A 228 15.52 -3.29 17.35
C ILE A 228 16.12 -2.87 18.70
N ALA A 229 15.67 -3.50 19.80
CA ALA A 229 16.18 -3.24 21.14
C ALA A 229 17.66 -3.67 21.27
N GLU A 230 18.00 -4.82 20.69
CA GLU A 230 19.37 -5.33 20.65
C GLU A 230 20.27 -4.42 19.78
N ALA A 231 19.80 -4.03 18.60
CA ALA A 231 20.52 -3.11 17.72
C ALA A 231 20.80 -1.77 18.40
N ARG A 232 19.81 -1.19 19.09
CA ARG A 232 19.98 0.03 19.89
C ARG A 232 21.01 -0.14 21.00
N ALA A 233 20.94 -1.27 21.74
CA ALA A 233 21.91 -1.59 22.78
C ALA A 233 23.35 -1.70 22.23
N LEU A 234 23.53 -2.35 21.07
CA LEU A 234 24.83 -2.48 20.40
C LEU A 234 25.35 -1.13 19.87
N LEU A 235 24.47 -0.29 19.33
CA LEU A 235 24.79 1.03 18.78
C LEU A 235 24.92 2.12 19.85
N LYS A 236 24.52 1.85 21.10
CA LYS A 236 24.52 2.79 22.23
C LYS A 236 23.64 4.03 21.98
N VAL A 237 22.44 3.81 21.44
CA VAL A 237 21.41 4.84 21.16
C VAL A 237 20.06 4.49 21.76
#